data_AF-A0A076HEA2-F1
#
_entry.id   AF-A0A076HEA2-F1
#
_cell.length_a   1.000
_cell.length_b   1.000
_cell.length_c   1.000
_cell.angle_alpha   90.00
_cell.angle_beta   90.00
_cell.angle_gamma   90.00
#
_symmetry.space_group_name_H-M   'P 1'
#
loop_
_entity.id
_entity.type
_entity.pdbx_description
1 polymer ?
#
loop_
_entity_poly.entity_id
_entity_poly.type
_entity_poly.pdbx_seq_one_letter_code
_entity_poly.pdbx_strand_id
1 'polypeptide(L)' 'MSYATPPAETRQCTSCRNVLTLNFFKLDHQECRHCEGKRLADLIDASSEED' A
#
# COMPACT_ATOMS: atom_id res chain seq x y z
N MET A 1 -6.23 -25.25 -24.88
CA MET A 1 -6.19 -25.11 -23.41
C MET A 1 -6.55 -23.68 -23.08
N SER A 2 -7.63 -23.45 -22.34
CA SER A 2 -8.02 -22.12 -21.88
C SER A 2 -7.13 -21.77 -20.70
N TYR A 3 -6.16 -20.87 -20.89
CA TYR A 3 -5.35 -20.35 -19.80
C TYR A 3 -6.23 -19.45 -18.93
N ALA A 4 -6.89 -20.03 -17.94
CA ALA A 4 -7.58 -19.25 -16.92
C ALA A 4 -6.53 -18.45 -16.15
N THR A 5 -6.64 -17.12 -16.17
CA THR A 5 -5.81 -16.27 -15.32
C THR A 5 -6.06 -16.66 -13.86
N PRO A 6 -5.03 -16.91 -13.05
CA PRO A 6 -5.23 -17.19 -11.64
C PRO A 6 -5.98 -16.02 -10.99
N PRO A 7 -6.83 -16.27 -9.99
CA PRO A 7 -7.51 -15.20 -9.27
C PRO A 7 -6.47 -14.21 -8.74
N ALA A 8 -6.77 -12.91 -8.88
CA ALA A 8 -5.88 -11.88 -8.37
C ALA A 8 -5.72 -12.05 -6.86
N GLU A 9 -4.49 -12.22 -6.39
CA GLU A 9 -4.22 -12.32 -4.97
C GLU A 9 -4.54 -10.98 -4.29
N THR A 10 -5.26 -11.05 -3.18
CA THR A 10 -5.71 -9.88 -2.41
C THR A 10 -5.18 -9.93 -0.99
N ARG A 11 -4.97 -8.76 -0.40
CA ARG A 11 -4.47 -8.60 0.96
C ARG A 11 -5.19 -7.44 1.64
N GLN A 12 -5.40 -7.56 2.96
CA GLN A 12 -5.91 -6.46 3.77
C GLN A 12 -4.77 -5.51 4.17
N CYS A 13 -4.94 -4.22 3.91
CA CYS A 13 -4.04 -3.18 4.38
C CYS A 13 -4.14 -3.04 5.90
N THR A 14 -3.00 -3.02 6.61
CA THR A 14 -2.98 -2.86 8.07
C THR A 14 -3.50 -1.50 8.52
N SER A 15 -3.35 -0.46 7.70
CA SER A 15 -3.57 0.94 8.09
C SER A 15 -4.98 1.43 7.78
N CYS A 16 -5.53 1.11 6.59
CA CYS A 16 -6.90 1.49 6.23
C CYS A 16 -7.89 0.32 6.27
N ARG A 17 -7.44 -0.91 6.57
CA ARG A 17 -8.26 -2.13 6.65
C ARG A 17 -8.99 -2.53 5.35
N ASN A 18 -8.71 -1.85 4.24
CA ASN A 18 -9.23 -2.19 2.92
C ASN A 18 -8.56 -3.45 2.36
N VAL A 19 -9.36 -4.32 1.74
CA VAL A 19 -8.88 -5.48 0.98
C VAL A 19 -8.62 -5.03 -0.45
N LEU A 20 -7.37 -5.08 -0.88
CA LEU A 20 -6.92 -4.63 -2.19
C LEU A 20 -6.12 -5.74 -2.88
N THR A 21 -5.99 -5.68 -4.20
CA THR A 21 -5.10 -6.60 -4.93
C THR A 21 -3.64 -6.28 -4.61
N LEU A 22 -2.76 -7.26 -4.71
CA LEU A 22 -1.32 -7.09 -4.43
C LEU A 22 -0.66 -5.98 -5.26
N ASN A 23 -1.23 -5.60 -6.41
CA ASN A 23 -0.74 -4.48 -7.22
C ASN A 23 -0.77 -3.13 -6.47
N PHE A 24 -1.65 -2.99 -5.48
CA PHE A 24 -1.76 -1.82 -4.62
C PHE A 24 -0.85 -1.87 -3.39
N PHE A 25 -0.09 -2.94 -3.22
CA PHE A 25 0.96 -3.09 -2.21
C PHE A 25 2.34 -3.00 -2.88
N LYS A 26 3.37 -2.64 -2.12
CA LYS A 26 4.76 -2.93 -2.51
C LYS A 26 5.09 -4.36 -2.08
N LEU A 27 6.05 -5.00 -2.76
CA LEU A 27 6.39 -6.42 -2.55
C LEU A 27 6.62 -6.79 -1.07
N ASP A 28 7.11 -5.86 -0.25
CA ASP A 28 7.48 -6.12 1.14
C ASP A 28 6.56 -5.46 2.18
N HIS A 29 5.54 -4.70 1.76
CA HIS A 29 4.77 -3.84 2.67
C HIS A 29 3.40 -4.43 3.02
N GLN A 30 3.03 -4.38 4.30
CA GLN A 30 1.67 -4.73 4.77
C GLN A 30 0.66 -3.58 4.60
N GLU A 31 1.13 -2.44 4.10
CA GLU A 31 0.39 -1.21 3.89
C GLU A 31 0.24 -0.95 2.39
N CYS A 32 -0.92 -0.44 1.98
CA CYS A 32 -1.15 -0.07 0.59
C CYS A 32 -0.39 1.22 0.22
N ARG A 33 -0.07 1.39 -1.07
CA ARG A 33 0.68 2.55 -1.59
C ARG A 33 0.08 3.91 -1.18
N HIS A 34 -1.24 3.97 -1.03
CA HIS A 34 -1.93 5.19 -0.60
C HIS A 34 -1.60 5.56 0.85
N CYS A 35 -1.73 4.62 1.78
CA CYS A 35 -1.41 4.85 3.18
C CYS A 35 0.09 5.10 3.37
N GLU A 36 0.93 4.38 2.62
CA GLU A 36 2.38 4.60 2.63
C GLU A 36 2.74 6.00 2.16
N GLY A 37 2.15 6.45 1.05
CA GLY A 37 2.37 7.78 0.51
C GLY A 37 1.94 8.88 1.48
N LYS A 38 0.81 8.69 2.18
CA LYS A 38 0.35 9.61 3.22
C LYS A 38 1.34 9.68 4.38
N ARG A 39 1.74 8.52 4.91
CA ARG A 39 2.73 8.43 6.00
C ARG A 39 4.06 9.08 5.64
N LEU A 40 4.52 8.90 4.40
CA LEU A 40 5.75 9.52 3.91
C LEU A 40 5.62 11.05 3.81
N ALA A 41 4.48 11.55 3.31
CA ALA A 41 4.21 12.97 3.26
C ALA A 41 4.19 13.60 4.66
N ASP A 42 3.52 12.94 5.63
CA ASP A 42 3.48 13.38 7.02
C ASP A 42 4.89 13.44 7.65
N LEU A 43 5.79 12.51 7.30
CA LEU A 43 7.18 12.51 7.77
C LEU A 43 8.02 13.65 7.18
N ILE A 44 7.79 13.99 5.90
CA ILE A 44 8.49 15.08 5.23
C ILE A 44 8.05 16.43 5.80
N ASP A 45 6.74 16.59 6.01
CA ASP A 45 6.15 17.77 6.64
C ASP A 45 6.70 17.99 8.05
N ALA A 46 6.73 16.96 8.88
CA ALA A 46 7.29 17.01 10.23
C ALA A 46 8.79 17.34 10.29
N SER A 47 9.53 17.13 9.20
CA SER A 47 10.96 17.44 9.11
C SER A 47 11.22 18.88 8.64
N SER A 48 10.18 19.64 8.29
CA SER A 48 10.26 21.01 7.74
C SER A 48 10.09 22.11 8.80
N GLU A 49 9.83 21.74 10.06
CA GLU A 49 9.57 22.64 11.19
C GLU A 49 10.74 22.73 12.20
N GLU A 50 11.95 22.36 11.78
CA GLU A 50 13.20 22.62 12.51
C GLU A 50 14.08 23.63 11.73
N ASP A 51 13.71 24.92 11.74
CA ASP A 51 14.63 26.07 11.55
C ASP A 51 14.10 27.34 12.25
#